data_AF-A0A8X6LY22-F1
#
_entry.id   AF-A0A8X6LY22-F1
#
_cell.length_a   1.000
_cell.length_b   1.000
_cell.length_c   1.000
_cell.angle_alpha   90.00
_cell.angle_beta   90.00
_cell.angle_gamma   90.00
#
_symmetry.space_group_name_H-M   'P 1'
#
loop_
_entity.id
_entity.type
_entity.pdbx_description
1 polymer ?
#
loop_
_entity_poly.entity_id
_entity_poly.type
_entity_poly.pdbx_seq_one_letter_code
_entity_poly.pdbx_strand_id
1 'polypeptide(L)'
;DDSQMCAVMDKMRMYIYRGAEPEEPMTCSAYMCVFKDLEVKAVKLTDLMENPDEPEDGYFFKNDVKSLRDTRNLISNVGLKDGAQFIEENPHPRLWQLLAEGALLKMDFSTAESAFVRCKDYQGIQFVKSILDINNETVKKAEVQAYFKITKKWIEFI
;
A
#
# COMPACT_ATOMS: atom_id res chain seq x y z
N ASP A 1 -6.21 -9.71 -6.28
CA ASP A 1 -7.43 -8.90 -6.17
C ASP A 1 -8.55 -9.71 -5.57
N ASP A 2 -9.27 -9.08 -4.65
CA ASP A 2 -10.54 -9.58 -4.15
C ASP A 2 -11.62 -9.37 -5.21
N SER A 3 -12.23 -10.46 -5.69
CA SER A 3 -13.26 -10.43 -6.72
C SER A 3 -14.54 -9.69 -6.30
N GLN A 4 -14.71 -9.38 -5.02
CA GLN A 4 -15.87 -8.67 -4.50
C GLN A 4 -15.65 -7.16 -4.35
N MET A 5 -14.45 -6.65 -4.62
CA MET A 5 -14.18 -5.21 -4.53
C MET A 5 -14.18 -4.56 -5.90
N CYS A 6 -14.90 -3.45 -6.02
CA CYS A 6 -14.88 -2.63 -7.23
C CYS A 6 -14.97 -1.14 -6.90
N ALA A 7 -14.35 -0.32 -7.74
CA ALA A 7 -14.49 1.13 -7.69
C ALA A 7 -15.55 1.56 -8.71
N VAL A 8 -16.52 2.36 -8.27
CA VAL A 8 -17.58 2.95 -9.09
C VAL A 8 -17.48 4.46 -9.00
N MET A 9 -17.46 5.10 -10.16
CA MET A 9 -17.43 6.56 -10.29
C MET A 9 -18.84 7.07 -10.60
N ASP A 10 -19.37 7.97 -9.78
CA ASP A 10 -20.60 8.72 -10.04
C ASP A 10 -20.30 10.23 -9.97
N LYS A 11 -20.22 10.86 -11.15
CA LYS A 11 -19.86 12.27 -11.34
C LYS A 11 -18.54 12.63 -10.62
N MET A 12 -18.63 13.41 -9.54
CA MET A 12 -17.49 13.87 -8.75
C MET A 12 -17.26 13.02 -7.50
N ARG A 13 -17.86 11.82 -7.42
CA ARG A 13 -17.77 10.93 -6.27
C ARG A 13 -17.29 9.56 -6.70
N MET A 14 -16.34 9.03 -5.94
CA MET A 14 -15.86 7.67 -6.08
C MET A 14 -16.34 6.85 -4.91
N TYR A 15 -16.94 5.70 -5.21
CA TYR A 15 -17.39 4.70 -4.25
C TYR A 15 -16.56 3.45 -4.41
N ILE A 16 -16.02 2.94 -3.32
CA ILE A 16 -15.43 1.60 -3.29
C ILE A 16 -16.49 0.68 -2.69
N TYR A 17 -16.90 -0.33 -3.44
CA TYR A 17 -17.82 -1.35 -2.95
C TYR A 17 -17.05 -2.56 -2.48
N ARG A 18 -17.52 -3.16 -1.39
CA ARG A 18 -17.17 -4.51 -0.97
C ARG A 18 -18.44 -5.36 -0.99
N GLY A 19 -18.61 -6.16 -2.04
CA GLY A 19 -19.87 -6.83 -2.33
C GLY A 19 -20.96 -5.81 -2.66
N ALA A 20 -22.00 -5.73 -1.82
CA ALA A 20 -23.11 -4.79 -1.98
C ALA A 20 -23.00 -3.53 -1.11
N GLU A 21 -22.01 -3.46 -0.22
CA GLU A 21 -21.86 -2.34 0.72
C GLU A 21 -20.85 -1.30 0.20
N PRO A 22 -21.27 -0.04 -0.01
CA PRO A 22 -20.37 1.04 -0.36
C PRO A 22 -19.61 1.55 0.88
N GLU A 23 -18.31 1.78 0.72
CA GLU A 23 -17.51 2.59 1.64
C GLU A 23 -17.88 4.08 1.53
N GLU A 24 -17.35 4.89 2.46
CA GLU A 24 -17.54 6.34 2.45
C GLU A 24 -17.07 6.95 1.12
N PRO A 25 -17.92 7.74 0.44
CA PRO A 25 -17.59 8.32 -0.85
C PRO A 25 -16.45 9.33 -0.73
N MET A 26 -15.52 9.24 -1.67
CA MET A 26 -14.46 10.22 -1.84
C MET A 26 -14.82 11.21 -2.94
N THR A 27 -14.56 12.48 -2.72
CA THR A 27 -14.62 13.48 -3.80
C THR A 27 -13.49 13.20 -4.79
N CYS A 28 -13.84 13.04 -6.06
CA CYS A 28 -12.94 12.57 -7.09
C CYS A 28 -13.35 13.19 -8.42
N SER A 29 -12.47 13.98 -9.04
CA SER A 29 -12.74 14.63 -10.34
C SER A 29 -12.15 13.87 -11.54
N ALA A 30 -11.75 12.61 -11.36
CA ALA A 30 -11.38 11.75 -12.50
C ALA A 30 -12.60 11.22 -13.23
N TYR A 31 -12.39 10.84 -14.49
CA TYR A 31 -13.40 10.18 -15.30
C TYR A 31 -13.10 8.70 -15.55
N MET A 32 -11.85 8.28 -15.36
CA MET A 32 -11.44 6.87 -15.48
C MET A 32 -10.62 6.47 -14.25
N CYS A 33 -10.85 5.26 -13.77
CA CYS A 33 -10.11 4.68 -12.67
C CYS A 33 -9.80 3.19 -12.92
N VAL A 34 -8.68 2.73 -12.39
CA VAL A 34 -8.32 1.33 -12.25
C VAL A 34 -8.20 1.03 -10.77
N PHE A 35 -8.90 -0.01 -10.34
CA PHE A 35 -8.78 -0.57 -9.00
C PHE A 35 -7.84 -1.76 -9.04
N LYS A 36 -6.77 -1.73 -8.25
CA LYS A 36 -5.83 -2.84 -8.14
C LYS A 36 -5.13 -2.83 -6.79
N ASP A 37 -4.99 -3.99 -6.16
CA ASP A 37 -4.23 -4.13 -4.92
C ASP A 37 -4.67 -3.16 -3.81
N LEU A 38 -5.99 -2.94 -3.66
CA LEU A 38 -6.58 -1.99 -2.70
C LEU A 38 -6.15 -0.51 -2.91
N GLU A 39 -5.67 -0.17 -4.10
CA GLU A 39 -5.35 1.18 -4.53
C GLU A 39 -6.19 1.52 -5.77
N VAL A 40 -6.79 2.71 -5.78
CA VAL A 40 -7.43 3.26 -6.97
C VAL A 40 -6.47 4.23 -7.63
N LYS A 41 -6.11 3.95 -8.88
CA LYS A 41 -5.43 4.91 -9.75
C LYS A 41 -6.45 5.54 -10.67
N ALA A 42 -6.49 6.86 -10.76
CA ALA A 42 -7.46 7.53 -11.58
C ALA A 42 -6.86 8.77 -12.26
N VAL A 43 -7.50 9.18 -13.37
CA VAL A 43 -6.99 10.24 -14.24
C VAL A 43 -8.06 11.30 -14.50
N LYS A 44 -7.66 12.57 -14.38
CA LYS A 44 -8.46 13.72 -14.78
C LYS A 44 -8.38 13.87 -16.29
N LEU A 45 -9.38 13.29 -16.94
CA LEU A 45 -9.40 13.18 -18.39
C LEU A 45 -9.60 14.56 -19.07
N THR A 46 -10.30 15.49 -18.42
CA THR A 46 -10.42 16.88 -18.90
C THR A 46 -9.06 17.54 -19.05
N ASP A 47 -8.25 17.48 -18.00
CA ASP A 47 -6.96 18.17 -17.92
C ASP A 47 -5.97 17.48 -18.86
N LEU A 48 -6.01 16.14 -18.93
CA LEU A 48 -5.21 15.37 -19.88
C LEU A 48 -5.55 15.70 -21.35
N MET A 49 -6.82 15.97 -21.66
CA MET A 49 -7.24 16.31 -23.02
C MET A 49 -6.79 17.70 -23.46
N GLU A 50 -6.44 18.61 -22.53
CA GLU A 50 -5.91 19.93 -22.88
C GLU A 50 -4.50 19.84 -23.48
N ASN A 51 -3.64 18.96 -22.94
CA ASN A 51 -2.29 18.70 -23.44
C ASN A 51 -1.98 17.19 -23.43
N PRO A 52 -2.48 16.42 -24.40
CA PRO A 52 -2.31 14.97 -24.42
C PRO A 52 -0.87 14.52 -24.70
N ASP A 53 -0.09 15.36 -25.39
CA ASP A 53 1.29 15.04 -25.76
C ASP A 53 2.28 15.23 -24.61
N GLU A 54 1.92 16.01 -23.58
CA GLU A 54 2.77 16.32 -22.43
C GLU A 54 1.94 16.24 -21.12
N PRO A 55 1.59 15.02 -20.67
CA PRO A 55 0.79 14.83 -19.47
C PRO A 55 1.58 15.21 -18.21
N GLU A 56 0.97 16.03 -17.34
CA GLU A 56 1.53 16.36 -16.04
C GLU A 56 1.18 15.31 -14.97
N ASP A 57 2.09 15.08 -14.02
CA ASP A 57 1.87 14.16 -12.90
C ASP A 57 0.61 14.50 -12.09
N GLY A 58 0.22 15.78 -12.04
CA GLY A 58 -0.98 16.25 -11.35
C GLY A 58 -2.31 15.79 -11.96
N TYR A 59 -2.29 15.23 -13.17
CA TYR A 59 -3.48 14.68 -13.83
C TYR A 59 -3.82 13.28 -13.34
N PHE A 60 -2.86 12.58 -12.74
CA PHE A 60 -3.03 11.26 -12.16
C PHE A 60 -3.12 11.36 -10.64
N PHE A 61 -3.98 10.55 -10.04
CA PHE A 61 -4.02 10.45 -8.59
C PHE A 61 -4.22 9.02 -8.14
N LYS A 62 -3.67 8.74 -6.96
CA LYS A 62 -3.75 7.45 -6.28
C LYS A 62 -4.53 7.65 -5.00
N ASN A 63 -5.56 6.85 -4.81
CA ASN A 63 -6.37 6.84 -3.60
C ASN A 63 -6.35 5.43 -3.00
N ASP A 64 -5.84 5.34 -1.79
CA ASP A 64 -5.86 4.11 -0.99
C ASP A 64 -7.29 3.82 -0.51
N VAL A 65 -7.70 2.56 -0.53
CA VAL A 65 -8.97 2.11 0.08
C VAL A 65 -8.92 2.31 1.60
N LYS A 66 -10.09 2.43 2.25
CA LYS A 66 -10.19 2.63 3.70
C LYS A 66 -9.36 1.61 4.48
N SER A 67 -9.46 0.31 4.16
CA SER A 67 -8.68 -0.73 4.83
C SER A 67 -7.17 -0.52 4.75
N LEU A 68 -6.65 0.01 3.64
CA LEU A 68 -5.23 0.28 3.46
C LEU A 68 -4.78 1.49 4.30
N ARG A 69 -5.61 2.53 4.36
CA ARG A 69 -5.38 3.70 5.24
C ARG A 69 -5.45 3.34 6.72
N ASP A 70 -6.45 2.58 7.13
CA ASP A 70 -6.63 2.14 8.51
C ASP A 70 -5.44 1.28 8.95
N THR A 71 -5.03 0.32 8.11
CA THR A 71 -3.84 -0.50 8.37
C THR A 71 -2.58 0.36 8.49
N ARG A 72 -2.38 1.35 7.61
CA ARG A 72 -1.23 2.28 7.69
C ARG A 72 -1.26 3.08 9.00
N ASN A 73 -2.41 3.62 9.38
CA ASN A 73 -2.58 4.37 10.62
C ASN A 73 -2.33 3.50 11.86
N LEU A 74 -2.82 2.27 11.87
CA LEU A 74 -2.57 1.31 12.96
C LEU A 74 -1.07 1.01 13.08
N ILE A 75 -0.40 0.72 11.96
CA ILE A 75 1.04 0.43 11.95
C ILE A 75 1.85 1.63 12.44
N SER A 76 1.54 2.85 12.00
CA SER A 76 2.33 4.04 12.36
C SER A 76 2.07 4.52 13.79
N ASN A 77 0.80 4.61 14.20
CA ASN A 77 0.41 5.31 15.43
C ASN A 77 0.13 4.39 16.63
N VAL A 78 -0.31 3.14 16.40
CA VAL A 78 -0.74 2.24 17.49
C VAL A 78 0.31 1.16 17.72
N GLY A 79 0.63 0.38 16.69
CA GLY A 79 1.59 -0.71 16.80
C GLY A 79 1.45 -1.76 15.72
N LEU A 80 2.49 -2.60 15.59
CA LEU A 80 2.51 -3.70 14.61
C LEU A 80 1.52 -4.81 14.96
N LYS A 81 1.22 -5.03 16.25
CA LYS A 81 0.34 -6.11 16.71
C LYS A 81 -1.12 -5.85 16.34
N ASP A 82 -1.63 -4.65 16.60
CA ASP A 82 -3.00 -4.28 16.24
C ASP A 82 -3.18 -4.21 14.72
N GLY A 83 -2.15 -3.73 14.02
CA GLY A 83 -2.09 -3.82 12.56
C GLY A 83 -2.18 -5.27 12.07
N ALA A 84 -1.42 -6.19 12.66
CA ALA A 84 -1.49 -7.61 12.31
C ALA A 84 -2.88 -8.21 12.56
N GLN A 85 -3.50 -7.91 13.71
CA GLN A 85 -4.85 -8.39 14.04
C GLN A 85 -5.90 -7.89 13.02
N PHE A 86 -5.86 -6.61 12.67
CA PHE A 86 -6.78 -6.05 11.66
C PHE A 86 -6.66 -6.76 10.30
N ILE A 87 -5.43 -7.14 9.92
CA ILE A 87 -5.18 -7.87 8.68
C ILE A 87 -5.62 -9.33 8.79
N GLU A 88 -5.55 -9.96 9.96
CA GLU A 88 -6.10 -11.31 10.16
C GLU A 88 -7.63 -11.32 10.03
N GLU A 89 -8.30 -10.26 10.46
CA GLU A 89 -9.73 -10.06 10.26
C GLU A 89 -10.09 -9.73 8.79
N ASN A 90 -9.18 -9.10 8.05
CA ASN A 90 -9.35 -8.71 6.64
C ASN A 90 -8.14 -9.14 5.78
N PRO A 91 -7.98 -10.44 5.47
CA PRO A 91 -6.77 -10.93 4.84
C PRO A 91 -6.66 -10.49 3.37
N HIS A 92 -5.65 -9.67 3.07
CA HIS A 92 -5.29 -9.30 1.70
C HIS A 92 -3.76 -9.23 1.52
N PRO A 93 -3.17 -9.77 0.43
CA PRO A 93 -1.73 -9.80 0.22
C PRO A 93 -1.05 -8.42 0.33
N ARG A 94 -1.72 -7.37 -0.17
CA ARG A 94 -1.22 -5.99 -0.07
C ARG A 94 -1.08 -5.50 1.37
N LEU A 95 -2.03 -5.85 2.23
CA LEU A 95 -1.99 -5.43 3.63
C LEU A 95 -0.87 -6.15 4.40
N TRP A 96 -0.66 -7.45 4.11
CA TRP A 96 0.50 -8.19 4.61
C TRP A 96 1.82 -7.58 4.16
N GLN A 97 1.90 -7.15 2.89
CA GLN A 97 3.08 -6.46 2.38
C GLN A 97 3.33 -5.14 3.13
N LEU A 98 2.28 -4.35 3.37
CA LEU A 98 2.36 -3.10 4.14
C LEU A 98 2.84 -3.34 5.57
N LEU A 99 2.35 -4.41 6.23
CA LEU A 99 2.81 -4.82 7.56
C LEU A 99 4.28 -5.20 7.55
N ALA A 100 4.72 -5.98 6.56
CA ALA A 100 6.11 -6.40 6.43
C ALA A 100 7.04 -5.18 6.26
N GLU A 101 6.64 -4.24 5.41
CA GLU A 101 7.37 -3.00 5.16
C GLU A 101 7.42 -2.12 6.44
N GLY A 102 6.31 -1.97 7.16
CA GLY A 102 6.28 -1.27 8.44
C GLY A 102 7.12 -1.94 9.54
N ALA A 103 7.14 -3.27 9.58
CA ALA A 103 7.95 -4.06 10.51
C ALA A 103 9.45 -3.92 10.22
N LEU A 104 9.86 -3.92 8.95
CA LEU A 104 11.23 -3.66 8.53
C LEU A 104 11.73 -2.29 9.01
N LEU A 105 10.91 -1.24 8.86
CA LEU A 105 11.26 0.11 9.33
C LEU A 105 11.43 0.17 10.86
N LYS A 106 10.63 -0.61 11.60
CA LYS A 106 10.71 -0.75 13.05
C LYS A 106 11.76 -1.76 13.53
N MET A 107 12.55 -2.35 12.62
CA MET A 107 13.57 -3.36 12.88
C MET A 107 13.02 -4.65 13.52
N ASP A 108 11.74 -4.95 13.32
CA ASP A 108 11.11 -6.20 13.76
C ASP A 108 11.13 -7.23 12.62
N PHE A 109 12.25 -7.94 12.51
CA PHE A 109 12.49 -8.92 11.45
C PHE A 109 11.61 -10.17 11.57
N SER A 110 11.20 -10.56 12.79
CA SER A 110 10.34 -11.73 13.02
C SER A 110 8.94 -11.50 12.45
N THR A 111 8.37 -10.33 12.76
CA THR A 111 7.07 -9.92 12.21
C THR A 111 7.16 -9.68 10.71
N ALA A 112 8.27 -9.10 10.22
CA ALA A 112 8.49 -8.87 8.79
C ALA A 112 8.53 -10.19 7.98
N GLU A 113 9.31 -11.19 8.43
CA GLU A 113 9.38 -12.49 7.74
C GLU A 113 8.01 -13.17 7.70
N SER A 114 7.31 -13.21 8.84
CA SER A 114 5.97 -13.80 8.94
C SER A 114 4.97 -13.14 7.98
N ALA A 115 5.03 -11.81 7.86
CA ALA A 115 4.18 -11.05 6.95
C ALA A 115 4.57 -11.30 5.47
N PHE A 116 5.87 -11.41 5.14
CA PHE A 116 6.32 -11.74 3.78
C PHE A 116 5.93 -13.15 3.33
N VAL A 117 5.94 -14.13 4.26
CA VAL A 117 5.43 -15.48 4.01
C VAL A 117 3.94 -15.45 3.64
N ARG A 118 3.14 -14.65 4.37
CA ARG A 118 1.69 -14.52 4.13
C ARG A 118 1.38 -13.84 2.78
N CYS A 119 2.20 -12.90 2.31
CA CYS A 119 2.04 -12.30 0.98
C CYS A 119 2.77 -13.06 -0.15
N LYS A 120 3.47 -14.17 0.16
CA LYS A 120 4.26 -14.97 -0.80
C LYS A 120 5.37 -14.17 -1.51
N ASP A 121 5.91 -13.15 -0.84
CA ASP A 121 7.02 -12.35 -1.38
C ASP A 121 8.37 -12.99 -1.04
N TYR A 122 8.86 -13.82 -1.97
CA TYR A 122 10.13 -14.51 -1.82
C TYR A 122 11.33 -13.55 -1.73
N GLN A 123 11.27 -12.39 -2.40
CA GLN A 123 12.35 -11.42 -2.36
C GLN A 123 12.46 -10.80 -0.97
N GLY A 124 11.32 -10.44 -0.37
CA GLY A 124 11.25 -9.96 1.01
C GLY A 124 11.78 -10.97 2.03
N ILE A 125 11.43 -12.26 1.89
CA ILE A 125 11.92 -13.33 2.78
C ILE A 125 13.45 -13.48 2.68
N GLN A 126 14.01 -13.52 1.47
CA GLN A 126 15.45 -13.61 1.28
C GLN A 126 16.18 -12.40 1.85
N PHE A 127 15.61 -11.21 1.68
CA PHE A 127 16.15 -9.98 2.23
C PHE A 127 16.22 -10.02 3.76
N VAL A 128 15.14 -10.42 4.45
CA VAL A 128 15.14 -10.55 5.91
C VAL A 128 16.22 -11.52 6.38
N LYS A 129 16.37 -12.68 5.73
CA LYS A 129 17.42 -13.66 6.05
C LYS A 129 18.82 -13.07 5.91
N SER A 130 19.10 -12.37 4.81
CA SER A 130 20.41 -11.71 4.61
C SER A 130 20.72 -10.65 5.66
N ILE A 131 19.71 -9.91 6.13
CA ILE A 131 19.89 -8.89 7.18
C ILE A 131 20.15 -9.52 8.54
N LEU A 132 19.54 -10.68 8.83
CA LEU A 132 19.75 -11.37 10.10
C LEU A 132 21.21 -11.81 10.29
N ASP A 133 21.89 -12.22 9.22
CA ASP A 133 23.30 -12.65 9.22
C ASP A 133 24.29 -11.51 9.49
N ILE A 134 23.89 -10.24 9.32
CA ILE A 134 24.75 -9.08 9.56
C ILE A 134 24.90 -8.90 11.08
N ASN A 135 26.12 -8.71 11.59
CA ASN A 135 26.34 -8.47 13.03
C ASN A 135 26.21 -7.00 13.45
N ASN A 136 26.45 -6.07 12.52
CA ASN A 136 26.46 -4.62 12.83
C ASN A 136 25.08 -3.98 12.63
N GLU A 137 24.50 -3.45 13.72
CA GLU A 137 23.17 -2.82 13.71
C GLU A 137 23.08 -1.57 12.81
N THR A 138 24.17 -0.79 12.70
CA THR A 138 24.20 0.40 11.83
C THR A 138 24.10 0.00 10.36
N VAL A 139 24.76 -1.10 9.98
CA VAL A 139 24.70 -1.65 8.62
C VAL A 139 23.31 -2.21 8.34
N LYS A 140 22.67 -2.89 9.31
CA LYS A 140 21.27 -3.35 9.15
C LYS A 140 20.33 -2.19 8.84
N LYS A 141 20.39 -1.10 9.62
CA LYS A 141 19.54 0.08 9.38
C LYS A 141 19.79 0.70 8.01
N ALA A 142 21.05 0.76 7.58
CA ALA A 142 21.40 1.27 6.26
C ALA A 142 20.84 0.39 5.12
N GLU A 143 20.95 -0.93 5.24
CA GLU A 143 20.40 -1.89 4.27
C GLU A 143 18.87 -1.81 4.18
N VAL A 144 18.18 -1.71 5.31
CA VAL A 144 16.71 -1.48 5.34
C VAL A 144 16.36 -0.22 4.55
N GLN A 145 17.06 0.89 4.79
CA GLN A 145 16.78 2.12 4.04
C GLN A 145 17.14 2.02 2.56
N ALA A 146 18.22 1.32 2.20
CA ALA A 146 18.61 1.08 0.82
C ALA A 146 17.55 0.25 0.09
N TYR A 147 17.00 -0.78 0.74
CA TYR A 147 15.92 -1.61 0.20
C TYR A 147 14.68 -0.79 -0.16
N PHE A 148 14.29 0.17 0.68
CA PHE A 148 13.16 1.07 0.39
C PHE A 148 13.43 2.06 -0.75
N LYS A 149 14.68 2.54 -0.89
CA LYS A 149 15.06 3.40 -2.02
C LYS A 149 14.99 2.66 -3.35
N ILE A 150 15.45 1.41 -3.38
CA ILE A 150 15.44 0.57 -4.59
C ILE A 150 14.01 0.19 -4.97
N THR A 151 13.15 -0.10 -3.99
CA THR A 151 11.79 -0.54 -4.25
C THR A 151 10.78 0.59 -4.49
N LYS A 152 11.15 1.88 -4.31
CA LYS A 152 10.26 3.05 -4.46
C LYS A 152 8.88 2.89 -3.76
N LYS A 153 8.79 2.09 -2.70
CA LYS A 153 7.50 1.65 -2.15
C LYS A 153 7.00 2.44 -0.93
N TRP A 154 7.83 3.30 -0.32
CA TRP A 154 7.47 4.02 0.92
C TRP A 154 7.94 5.47 1.07
N ILE A 155 9.01 5.89 0.39
CA ILE A 155 9.66 7.20 0.67
C ILE A 155 8.87 8.39 0.11
N GLU A 156 7.91 8.18 -0.79
CA GLU A 156 7.08 9.29 -1.33
C GLU A 156 5.97 9.74 -0.36
N PHE A 157 5.80 9.11 0.81
CA PHE A 157 4.66 9.37 1.72
C PHE A 157 5.02 9.59 3.21
N ILE A 158 6.28 9.96 3.51
CA ILE A 158 6.69 10.61 4.77
C ILE A 158 7.22 11.99 4.40
#